data_AF-A0A1H9SRE4-F1
#
_entry.id   AF-A0A1H9SRE4-F1
#
_cell.length_a   1.000
_cell.length_b   1.000
_cell.length_c   1.000
_cell.angle_alpha   90.00
_cell.angle_beta   90.00
_cell.angle_gamma   90.00
#
_symmetry.space_group_name_H-M   'P 1'
#
loop_
_entity.id
_entity.type
_entity.pdbx_description
1 polymer ?
#
loop_
_entity_poly.entity_id
_entity_poly.type
_entity_poly.pdbx_seq_one_letter_code
_entity_poly.pdbx_strand_id
1 'polypeptide(L)'
;MSNIECPQCGAPADITLSQCKYCGEKFSFQNEQPRVQQPAFQQAVQPAYQAQPQQAPMYDGIDPSWPIKSKGLAGFLAIFFGGIGIHKFYLGKAFQGILYLVFCWTYIPVIISFIEGIIYLLSSEHNFSVKHKVRTR
;
A
#
# COMPACT_ATOMS: atom_id res chain seq x y z
N MET A 1 34.01 19.82 25.33
CA MET A 1 32.61 19.67 25.75
C MET A 1 31.84 20.78 25.06
N SER A 2 31.28 20.51 23.89
CA SER A 2 30.44 21.48 23.17
C SER A 2 29.20 21.75 24.02
N ASN A 3 29.08 22.97 24.53
CA ASN A 3 27.93 23.42 25.29
C ASN A 3 26.79 23.62 24.28
N ILE A 4 25.99 22.58 24.07
CA ILE A 4 24.88 22.61 23.13
C ILE A 4 23.69 23.14 23.90
N GLU A 5 23.35 24.39 23.64
CA GLU A 5 22.22 25.09 24.27
C GLU A 5 20.98 24.89 23.39
N CYS A 6 19.81 24.83 24.01
CA CYS A 6 18.55 24.78 23.29
C CYS A 6 18.34 26.11 22.52
N PRO A 7 18.21 26.12 21.18
CA PRO A 7 17.97 27.35 20.41
C PRO A 7 16.63 28.04 20.71
N GLN A 8 15.72 27.39 21.43
CA GLN A 8 14.42 27.96 21.79
C GLN A 8 14.35 28.52 23.21
N CYS A 9 15.21 28.08 24.14
CA CYS A 9 15.14 28.57 25.52
C CYS A 9 16.49 28.86 26.19
N GLY A 10 17.61 28.60 25.51
CA GLY A 10 18.96 28.83 26.06
C GLY A 10 19.35 27.90 27.21
N ALA A 11 18.51 26.93 27.59
CA ALA A 11 18.87 25.94 28.59
C ALA A 11 19.92 24.96 28.03
N PRO A 12 20.86 24.46 28.86
CA PRO A 12 21.83 23.47 28.41
C PRO A 12 21.09 22.18 28.00
N ALA A 13 21.30 21.73 26.76
CA ALA A 13 20.64 20.56 26.20
C ALA A 13 21.53 19.32 26.30
N ASP A 14 20.96 18.24 26.84
CA ASP A 14 21.57 16.91 26.79
C ASP A 14 21.20 16.25 25.46
N ILE A 15 22.22 15.96 24.64
CA ILE A 15 22.09 15.43 23.27
C ILE A 15 21.44 14.03 23.19
N THR A 16 21.24 13.38 24.34
CA THR A 16 20.61 12.05 24.43
C THR A 16 19.09 12.13 24.50
N LEU A 17 18.52 13.32 24.75
CA LEU A 17 17.08 13.54 24.84
C LEU A 17 16.54 14.21 23.58
N SER A 18 15.56 13.55 22.96
CA SER A 18 14.84 14.04 21.77
C SER A 18 13.91 15.23 22.06
N GLN A 19 13.82 15.69 23.31
CA GLN A 19 12.99 16.82 23.71
C GLN A 19 13.62 17.61 24.87
N CYS A 20 13.58 18.93 24.77
CA CYS A 20 14.01 19.83 25.83
C CYS A 20 13.10 19.72 27.05
N LYS A 21 13.68 19.52 28.23
CA LYS A 21 12.92 19.40 29.49
C LYS A 21 12.32 20.73 29.97
N TYR A 22 12.89 21.86 29.55
CA TYR A 22 12.51 23.19 30.04
C TYR A 22 11.48 23.89 29.14
N CYS A 23 11.59 23.74 27.82
CA CYS A 23 10.63 24.35 26.87
C CYS A 23 9.75 23.34 26.12
N GLY A 24 10.05 22.04 26.20
CA GLY A 24 9.28 21.01 25.48
C GLY A 24 9.58 20.94 23.98
N GLU A 25 10.54 21.69 23.46
CA GLU A 25 10.88 21.66 22.03
C GLU A 25 11.66 20.39 21.67
N LYS A 26 11.28 19.72 20.58
CA LYS A 26 11.91 18.48 20.11
C LYS A 26 13.14 18.81 19.26
N PHE A 27 14.28 18.19 19.54
CA PHE A 27 15.52 18.40 18.77
C PHE A 27 15.70 17.30 17.73
N SER A 28 15.95 17.68 16.47
CA SER A 28 16.33 16.77 15.38
C SER A 28 17.83 16.95 15.08
N PHE A 29 18.71 16.24 15.79
CA PHE A 29 20.10 16.15 15.37
C PHE A 29 20.20 15.12 14.24
N GLN A 30 20.34 15.60 13.01
CA GLN A 30 20.48 14.76 11.84
C GLN A 30 21.96 14.41 11.59
N ASN A 31 22.30 13.17 11.99
CA ASN A 31 23.26 12.23 11.37
C ASN A 31 24.75 12.57 11.20
N GLU A 32 25.58 11.62 11.66
CA GLU A 32 26.76 11.15 10.92
C GLU A 32 26.80 9.60 10.95
N GLN A 33 26.36 8.96 9.85
CA GLN A 33 26.60 7.55 9.57
C GLN A 33 27.75 7.42 8.55
N PRO A 34 28.75 6.52 8.76
CA PRO A 34 29.88 6.35 7.85
C PRO A 34 29.47 5.88 6.44
N ARG A 35 30.01 6.55 5.42
CA ARG A 35 29.85 6.16 4.01
C ARG A 35 30.60 4.87 3.69
N VAL A 36 29.88 3.78 3.45
CA VAL A 36 30.40 2.63 2.70
C VAL A 36 29.97 2.80 1.24
N GLN A 37 30.95 2.89 0.35
CA GLN A 37 30.77 3.22 -1.06
C GLN A 37 30.49 1.94 -1.85
N GLN A 38 29.30 1.83 -2.42
CA GLN A 38 28.90 0.66 -3.21
C GLN A 38 28.82 1.03 -4.71
N PRO A 39 29.42 0.21 -5.60
CA PRO A 39 29.57 0.55 -7.02
C PRO A 39 28.28 0.40 -7.82
N ALA A 40 28.21 1.20 -8.89
CA ALA A 40 27.03 1.50 -9.68
C ALA A 40 26.55 0.34 -10.57
N PHE A 41 25.29 -0.05 -10.41
CA PHE A 41 24.49 -0.65 -11.48
C PHE A 41 23.53 0.44 -11.95
N GLN A 42 23.63 0.80 -13.23
CA GLN A 42 22.80 1.83 -13.86
C GLN A 42 21.36 1.35 -13.95
N GLN A 43 20.48 1.93 -13.12
CA GLN A 43 19.04 1.75 -13.26
C GLN A 43 18.51 2.73 -14.31
N ALA A 44 17.78 2.16 -15.27
CA ALA A 44 17.12 2.87 -16.35
C ALA A 44 16.12 3.91 -15.82
N VAL A 45 16.03 5.01 -16.57
CA VAL A 45 15.24 6.24 -16.38
C VAL A 45 13.88 5.98 -15.72
N GLN A 46 13.69 6.53 -14.52
CA GLN A 46 12.40 6.59 -13.83
C GLN A 46 11.62 7.83 -14.32
N PRO A 47 10.33 7.72 -14.68
CA PRO A 47 9.51 8.88 -15.03
C PRO A 47 9.22 9.75 -13.79
N ALA A 48 9.35 11.06 -13.97
CA ALA A 48 9.19 12.09 -12.95
C ALA A 48 7.79 12.07 -12.32
N TYR A 49 7.71 11.84 -11.02
CA TYR A 49 6.50 12.04 -10.23
C TYR A 49 6.39 13.51 -9.81
N GLN A 50 5.39 14.21 -10.35
CA GLN A 50 5.00 15.55 -9.91
C GLN A 50 4.35 15.45 -8.52
N ALA A 51 4.89 16.20 -7.55
CA ALA A 51 4.33 16.28 -6.20
C ALA A 51 3.02 17.09 -6.22
N GLN A 52 1.88 16.42 -5.99
CA GLN A 52 0.61 17.08 -5.69
C GLN A 52 0.49 17.33 -4.17
N PRO A 53 -0.09 18.47 -3.73
CA PRO A 53 -0.15 18.87 -2.33
C PRO A 53 -0.98 17.88 -1.50
N GLN A 54 -0.34 17.37 -0.46
CA GLN A 54 -0.81 16.26 0.37
C GLN A 54 -1.84 16.77 1.40
N GLN A 55 -3.13 16.62 1.08
CA GLN A 55 -4.23 16.83 2.02
C GLN A 55 -4.34 15.61 2.94
N ALA A 56 -4.49 15.85 4.25
CA ALA A 56 -4.49 14.83 5.29
C ALA A 56 -5.52 13.71 4.99
N PRO A 57 -5.15 12.42 5.13
CA PRO A 57 -6.02 11.32 4.72
C PRO A 57 -7.26 11.24 5.62
N MET A 58 -8.42 11.37 5.00
CA MET A 58 -9.70 10.94 5.52
C MET A 58 -9.64 9.42 5.77
N TYR A 59 -9.91 8.97 7.01
CA TYR A 59 -9.81 7.55 7.35
C TYR A 59 -11.04 6.80 6.81
N ASP A 60 -10.90 6.24 5.61
CA ASP A 60 -11.93 5.42 4.96
C ASP A 60 -11.68 3.90 5.19
N GLY A 61 -10.83 3.54 6.16
CA GLY A 61 -10.45 2.12 6.38
C GLY A 61 -9.61 1.50 5.26
N ILE A 62 -9.02 2.33 4.39
CA ILE A 62 -8.18 1.90 3.26
C ILE A 62 -6.71 2.11 3.63
N ASP A 63 -5.95 1.02 3.71
CA ASP A 63 -4.54 1.05 4.12
C ASP A 63 -3.62 1.39 2.92
N PRO A 64 -2.71 2.38 3.03
CA PRO A 64 -1.81 2.76 1.94
C PRO A 64 -0.74 1.70 1.63
N SER A 65 -0.60 0.66 2.47
CA SER A 65 0.31 -0.48 2.20
C SER A 65 -0.24 -1.45 1.14
N TRP A 66 -1.52 -1.39 0.82
CA TRP A 66 -2.13 -2.38 -0.07
C TRP A 66 -1.75 -2.21 -1.55
N PRO A 67 -1.69 -3.31 -2.33
CA PRO A 67 -1.37 -3.23 -3.75
C PRO A 67 -2.49 -2.55 -4.55
N ILE A 68 -2.12 -1.91 -5.65
CA ILE A 68 -3.05 -1.22 -6.55
C ILE A 68 -3.54 -2.21 -7.61
N LYS A 69 -4.85 -2.44 -7.70
CA LYS A 69 -5.46 -3.35 -8.68
C LYS A 69 -6.79 -2.82 -9.20
N SER A 70 -7.08 -3.04 -10.47
CA SER A 70 -8.27 -2.51 -11.13
C SER A 70 -9.50 -3.37 -10.86
N LYS A 71 -10.57 -2.76 -10.33
CA LYS A 71 -11.85 -3.44 -10.08
C LYS A 71 -12.51 -3.95 -11.36
N GLY A 72 -12.55 -3.10 -12.40
CA GLY A 72 -13.12 -3.46 -13.70
C GLY A 72 -12.43 -4.66 -14.33
N LEU A 73 -11.10 -4.73 -14.23
CA LEU A 73 -10.32 -5.88 -14.70
C LEU A 73 -10.70 -7.13 -13.91
N ALA A 74 -10.76 -7.07 -12.57
CA ALA A 74 -11.20 -8.20 -11.75
C ALA A 74 -12.60 -8.72 -12.13
N GLY A 75 -13.55 -7.83 -12.43
CA GLY A 75 -14.89 -8.19 -12.90
C GLY A 75 -14.88 -8.84 -14.29
N PHE A 76 -14.11 -8.28 -15.24
CA PHE A 76 -13.96 -8.85 -16.57
C PHE A 76 -13.33 -10.25 -16.54
N LEU A 77 -12.26 -10.43 -15.75
CA LEU A 77 -11.66 -11.75 -15.55
C LEU A 77 -12.63 -12.74 -14.89
N ALA A 78 -13.55 -12.27 -14.05
CA ALA A 78 -14.53 -13.13 -13.41
C ALA A 78 -15.60 -13.61 -14.40
N ILE A 79 -15.99 -12.79 -15.39
CA ILE A 79 -16.99 -13.17 -16.41
C ILE A 79 -16.40 -14.11 -17.46
N PHE A 80 -15.23 -13.77 -18.03
CA PHE A 80 -14.65 -14.53 -19.15
C PHE A 80 -13.77 -15.71 -18.71
N PHE A 81 -13.03 -15.54 -17.62
CA PHE A 81 -12.07 -16.53 -17.10
C PHE A 81 -12.47 -17.05 -15.71
N GLY A 82 -13.76 -16.91 -15.38
CA GLY A 82 -14.33 -17.26 -14.10
C GLY A 82 -14.26 -18.75 -13.77
N GLY A 83 -14.51 -19.61 -14.76
CA GLY A 83 -14.48 -21.07 -14.60
C GLY A 83 -13.12 -21.63 -14.19
N ILE A 84 -12.03 -20.94 -14.51
CA ILE A 84 -10.66 -21.31 -14.12
C ILE A 84 -10.28 -20.67 -12.78
N GLY A 85 -10.97 -19.59 -12.37
CA GLY A 85 -10.73 -18.88 -11.11
C GLY A 85 -9.67 -17.77 -11.18
N ILE A 86 -9.26 -17.31 -12.38
CA ILE A 86 -8.18 -16.33 -12.57
C ILE A 86 -8.46 -15.00 -11.83
N HIS A 87 -9.72 -14.59 -11.77
CA HIS A 87 -10.13 -13.40 -11.00
C HIS A 87 -9.77 -13.49 -9.50
N LYS A 88 -9.78 -14.68 -8.87
CA LYS A 88 -9.35 -14.85 -7.48
C LYS A 88 -7.83 -14.73 -7.33
N PHE A 89 -7.08 -15.25 -8.30
CA PHE A 89 -5.62 -15.10 -8.36
C PHE A 89 -5.22 -13.64 -8.52
N TYR A 90 -5.92 -12.89 -9.38
CA TYR A 90 -5.70 -11.44 -9.55
C TYR A 90 -5.85 -10.66 -8.25
N LEU A 91 -6.76 -11.09 -7.37
CA LEU A 91 -7.00 -10.43 -6.09
C LEU A 91 -6.03 -10.87 -4.98
N GLY A 92 -5.10 -11.80 -5.25
CA GLY A 92 -4.18 -12.38 -4.27
C GLY A 92 -4.75 -13.55 -3.45
N LYS A 93 -5.92 -14.07 -3.83
CA LYS A 93 -6.61 -15.19 -3.14
C LYS A 93 -6.31 -16.52 -3.85
N ALA A 94 -5.03 -16.92 -3.86
CA ALA A 94 -4.55 -18.10 -4.59
C ALA A 94 -5.28 -19.40 -4.20
N PHE A 95 -5.49 -19.66 -2.91
CA PHE A 95 -6.21 -20.85 -2.44
C PHE A 95 -7.64 -20.94 -2.99
N GLN A 96 -8.38 -19.83 -3.06
CA GLN A 96 -9.71 -19.84 -3.66
C GLN A 96 -9.66 -20.04 -5.18
N GLY A 97 -8.66 -19.48 -5.85
CA GLY A 97 -8.43 -19.72 -7.27
C GLY A 97 -8.15 -21.20 -7.58
N ILE A 98 -7.30 -21.86 -6.78
CA ILE A 98 -6.98 -23.29 -6.91
C ILE A 98 -8.24 -24.13 -6.71
N LEU A 99 -9.07 -23.79 -5.72
CA LEU A 99 -10.35 -24.47 -5.50
C LEU A 99 -11.24 -24.41 -6.76
N TYR A 100 -11.34 -23.24 -7.39
CA TYR A 100 -12.12 -23.08 -8.63
C TYR A 100 -11.53 -23.90 -9.78
N LEU A 101 -10.19 -24.00 -9.86
CA LEU A 101 -9.49 -24.79 -10.88
C LEU A 101 -9.77 -26.29 -10.72
N VAL A 102 -9.75 -26.81 -9.49
CA VAL A 102 -10.08 -28.23 -9.22
C VAL A 102 -11.56 -28.53 -9.50
N PHE A 103 -12.46 -27.59 -9.19
CA PHE A 103 -13.89 -27.73 -9.47
C PHE A 103 -14.30 -27.31 -10.90
N CYS A 104 -13.36 -26.90 -11.75
CA CYS A 104 -13.61 -26.43 -13.13
C CYS A 104 -14.46 -27.41 -13.96
N TRP A 105 -14.21 -28.72 -13.79
CA TRP A 105 -14.95 -29.80 -14.47
C TRP A 105 -16.44 -29.91 -14.10
N THR A 106 -16.87 -29.30 -13.00
CA THR A 106 -18.28 -29.35 -12.56
C THR A 106 -19.15 -28.26 -13.18
N TYR A 107 -18.55 -27.30 -13.91
CA TYR A 107 -19.19 -26.06 -14.40
C TYR A 107 -19.82 -25.14 -13.32
N ILE A 108 -19.99 -25.61 -12.08
CA ILE A 108 -20.39 -24.82 -10.90
C ILE A 108 -19.56 -23.52 -10.76
N PRO A 109 -18.21 -23.53 -10.84
CA PRO A 109 -17.44 -22.31 -10.68
C PRO A 109 -17.73 -21.26 -11.75
N VAL A 110 -18.23 -21.64 -12.94
CA VAL A 110 -18.62 -20.70 -14.00
C VAL A 110 -19.81 -19.85 -13.55
N ILE A 111 -20.85 -20.46 -12.96
CA ILE A 111 -22.03 -19.72 -12.51
C ILE A 111 -21.68 -18.81 -11.32
N ILE A 112 -20.92 -19.33 -10.35
CA ILE A 112 -20.52 -18.55 -9.16
C ILE A 112 -19.64 -17.37 -9.55
N SER A 113 -18.65 -17.60 -10.42
CA SER A 113 -17.75 -16.54 -10.89
C SER A 113 -18.46 -15.50 -11.74
N PHE A 114 -19.48 -15.88 -12.51
CA PHE A 114 -20.31 -14.93 -13.25
C PHE A 114 -21.06 -13.98 -12.32
N ILE A 115 -21.70 -14.53 -11.26
CA ILE A 115 -22.38 -13.72 -10.24
C ILE A 115 -21.38 -12.82 -9.50
N GLU A 116 -20.22 -13.36 -9.09
CA GLU A 116 -19.17 -12.56 -8.46
C GLU A 116 -18.63 -11.46 -9.38
N GLY A 117 -18.50 -11.72 -10.68
CA GLY A 117 -18.08 -10.75 -11.68
C GLY A 117 -19.05 -9.58 -11.79
N ILE A 118 -20.36 -9.85 -11.82
CA ILE A 118 -21.40 -8.82 -11.78
C ILE A 118 -21.30 -8.01 -10.48
N ILE A 119 -21.16 -8.70 -9.33
CA ILE A 119 -21.00 -8.01 -8.03
C ILE A 119 -19.75 -7.13 -8.04
N TYR A 120 -18.63 -7.56 -8.61
CA TYR A 120 -17.43 -6.73 -8.69
C TYR A 120 -17.67 -5.49 -9.54
N LEU A 121 -18.32 -5.62 -10.71
CA LEU A 121 -18.65 -4.48 -11.55
C LEU A 121 -19.59 -3.48 -10.87
N LEU A 122 -20.59 -3.96 -10.12
CA LEU A 122 -21.60 -3.13 -9.45
C LEU A 122 -21.18 -2.62 -8.06
N SER A 123 -20.20 -3.26 -7.40
CA SER A 123 -19.73 -2.85 -6.07
C SER A 123 -19.04 -1.49 -6.09
N SER A 124 -19.08 -0.72 -5.01
CA SER A 124 -18.31 0.54 -4.96
C SER A 124 -16.81 0.27 -4.73
N GLU A 125 -15.96 1.16 -5.25
CA GLU A 125 -14.49 1.10 -5.13
C GLU A 125 -14.02 0.93 -3.68
N HIS A 126 -14.66 1.65 -2.76
CA HIS A 126 -14.39 1.58 -1.32
C HIS A 126 -14.68 0.18 -0.75
N ASN A 127 -15.88 -0.37 -0.99
CA ASN A 127 -16.26 -1.70 -0.51
C ASN A 127 -15.34 -2.80 -1.06
N PHE A 128 -14.99 -2.69 -2.35
CA PHE A 128 -14.07 -3.62 -2.99
C PHE A 128 -12.67 -3.53 -2.37
N SER A 129 -12.18 -2.32 -2.14
CA SER A 129 -10.87 -2.04 -1.57
C SER A 129 -10.71 -2.68 -0.18
N VAL A 130 -11.69 -2.45 0.70
CA VAL A 130 -11.69 -3.01 2.06
C VAL A 130 -11.82 -4.54 2.05
N LYS A 131 -12.77 -5.09 1.27
CA LYS A 131 -13.02 -6.55 1.23
C LYS A 131 -11.87 -7.35 0.63
N HIS A 132 -11.18 -6.78 -0.34
CA HIS A 132 -10.08 -7.44 -1.07
C HIS A 132 -8.71 -6.92 -0.68
N LYS A 133 -8.62 -6.09 0.37
CA LYS A 133 -7.40 -5.47 0.90
C LYS A 133 -6.51 -4.91 -0.22
N VAL A 134 -7.11 -4.09 -1.07
CA VAL A 134 -6.43 -3.41 -2.17
C VAL A 134 -6.89 -2.00 -2.40
N ARG A 135 -6.09 -1.27 -3.15
CA ARG A 135 -6.46 0.03 -3.68
C ARG A 135 -6.90 -0.14 -5.12
N THR A 136 -8.02 0.46 -5.46
CA THR A 136 -8.42 0.57 -6.86
C THR A 136 -7.78 1.81 -7.49
N ARG A 137 -7.47 1.72 -8.78
CA ARG A 137 -6.88 2.82 -9.56
C ARG A 137 -7.99 3.58 -10.26
#